data_AF-A0A7S4IBS6-F1
#
_entry.id   AF-A0A7S4IBS6-F1
#
_cell.length_a   1.000
_cell.length_b   1.000
_cell.length_c   1.000
_cell.angle_alpha   90.00
_cell.angle_beta   90.00
_cell.angle_gamma   90.00
#
_symmetry.space_group_name_H-M   'P 1'
#
loop_
_entity.id
_entity.type
_entity.pdbx_description
1 polymer ?
#
loop_
_entity_poly.entity_id
_entity_poly.type
_entity_poly.pdbx_seq_one_letter_code
_entity_poly.pdbx_strand_id
1 'polypeptide(L)'
;ENPPDISPELAKYFNSEAIARKILLYYTVQRAAAEDINSVKQLLQLAGGLESRLNAEQAFLHSLVTLPALVKNVELQKLIIDEFLVPRNSYLSVHIEILEFLMNANSRLAVTELLKYLEEVSKFRAKEENEANFVLVFASRFLDRVTSRVNPTNAPFFFVYLECLKDPKTYDDTWDSVAAAEAISSIADAASTATMSDPALNQLNDSEMSEATPTEGEQDATEPESAQSDPMSDE
;
A
#
# COMPACT_ATOMS: atom_id res chain seq x y z
N GLU A 1 20.22 -9.62 -5.21
CA GLU A 1 21.15 -10.44 -4.42
C GLU A 1 20.36 -11.15 -3.35
N ASN A 2 20.52 -12.46 -3.20
CA ASN A 2 19.93 -13.17 -2.06
C ASN A 2 20.57 -12.61 -0.78
N PRO A 3 19.79 -12.25 0.25
CA PRO A 3 20.39 -11.87 1.53
C PRO A 3 21.26 -13.03 2.03
N PRO A 4 22.39 -12.75 2.69
CA PRO A 4 23.23 -13.80 3.23
C PRO A 4 22.40 -14.66 4.18
N ASP A 5 22.34 -15.97 3.89
CA ASP A 5 21.65 -16.94 4.73
C ASP A 5 22.20 -16.81 6.15
N ILE A 6 21.32 -16.42 7.08
CA ILE A 6 21.63 -16.36 8.50
C ILE A 6 22.11 -17.75 8.92
N SER A 7 23.30 -17.83 9.53
CA SER A 7 23.85 -19.09 10.02
C SER A 7 22.81 -19.83 10.90
N PRO A 8 22.51 -21.11 10.61
CA PRO A 8 21.57 -21.92 11.40
C PRO A 8 21.95 -21.99 12.88
N GLU A 9 23.24 -21.98 13.20
CA GLU A 9 23.77 -21.95 14.55
C GLU A 9 23.42 -20.66 15.28
N LEU A 10 23.54 -19.53 14.56
CA LEU A 10 23.19 -18.22 15.07
C LEU A 10 21.68 -18.15 15.35
N ALA A 11 20.85 -18.60 14.41
CA ALA A 11 19.40 -18.71 14.61
C ALA A 11 19.05 -19.62 15.80
N LYS A 12 19.73 -20.76 15.95
CA LYS A 12 19.55 -21.67 17.10
C LYS A 12 19.87 -20.98 18.42
N TYR A 13 20.96 -20.21 18.47
CA TYR A 13 21.37 -19.48 19.67
C TYR A 13 20.36 -18.39 20.07
N PHE A 14 19.89 -17.59 19.11
CA PHE A 14 18.85 -16.59 19.37
C PHE A 14 17.50 -17.23 19.76
N ASN A 15 17.23 -18.46 19.30
CA ASN A 15 16.03 -19.22 19.66
C ASN A 15 16.07 -19.77 21.10
N SER A 16 17.24 -20.06 21.66
CA SER A 16 17.38 -20.64 23.00
C SER A 16 17.65 -19.61 24.09
N GLU A 17 18.30 -18.48 23.79
CA GLU A 17 18.84 -17.57 24.80
C GLU A 17 18.15 -16.19 24.84
N ALA A 18 17.52 -15.83 25.97
CA ALA A 18 16.88 -14.52 26.15
C ALA A 18 17.88 -13.35 26.10
N ILE A 19 19.10 -13.58 26.58
CA ILE A 19 20.18 -12.58 26.52
C ILE A 19 20.54 -12.28 25.06
N ALA A 20 20.58 -13.30 24.20
CA ALA A 20 20.88 -13.11 22.79
C ALA A 20 19.85 -12.19 22.13
N ARG A 21 18.55 -12.38 22.39
CA ARG A 21 17.50 -11.49 21.85
C ARG A 21 17.63 -10.05 22.33
N LYS A 22 18.00 -9.82 23.59
CA LYS A 22 18.29 -8.47 24.10
C LYS A 22 19.50 -7.84 23.39
N ILE A 23 20.55 -8.63 23.12
CA ILE A 23 21.71 -8.17 22.36
C ILE A 23 21.31 -7.82 20.92
N LEU A 24 20.48 -8.63 20.28
CA LEU A 24 19.94 -8.35 18.93
C LEU A 24 19.19 -7.02 18.92
N LEU A 25 18.24 -6.82 19.84
CA LEU A 25 17.50 -5.56 19.98
C LEU A 25 18.44 -4.36 20.17
N TYR A 26 19.42 -4.48 21.06
CA TYR A 26 20.39 -3.42 21.32
C TYR A 26 21.15 -3.03 20.05
N TYR A 27 21.65 -4.01 19.29
CA TYR A 27 22.34 -3.74 18.03
C TYR A 27 21.41 -3.15 16.98
N THR A 28 20.16 -3.63 16.87
CA THR A 28 19.18 -3.07 15.93
C THR A 28 18.92 -1.59 16.23
N VAL A 29 18.73 -1.23 17.51
CA VAL A 29 18.54 0.17 17.92
C VAL A 29 19.78 1.01 17.60
N GLN A 30 20.98 0.51 17.90
CA GLN A 30 22.21 1.24 17.57
C GLN A 30 22.38 1.48 16.07
N ARG A 31 22.12 0.47 15.24
CA ARG A 31 22.24 0.58 13.78
C ARG A 31 21.16 1.49 13.20
N ALA A 32 19.96 1.44 13.76
CA ALA A 32 18.88 2.34 13.40
C ALA A 32 19.21 3.81 13.74
N ALA A 33 19.79 4.06 14.92
CA ALA A 33 20.25 5.39 15.32
C ALA A 33 21.43 5.89 14.48
N ALA A 34 22.26 4.99 13.96
CA ALA A 34 23.34 5.29 13.02
C ALA A 34 22.87 5.42 11.56
N GLU A 35 21.57 5.26 11.29
CA GLU A 35 20.96 5.24 9.96
C GLU A 35 21.58 4.22 8.99
N ASP A 36 22.10 3.11 9.53
CA ASP A 36 22.71 2.03 8.76
C ASP A 36 21.63 1.05 8.26
N ILE A 37 21.04 1.39 7.11
CA ILE A 37 19.92 0.66 6.48
C ILE A 37 20.26 -0.82 6.27
N ASN A 38 21.45 -1.13 5.77
CA ASN A 38 21.84 -2.50 5.43
C ASN A 38 21.96 -3.37 6.68
N SER A 39 22.59 -2.84 7.75
CA SER A 39 22.67 -3.56 9.01
C SER A 39 21.29 -3.75 9.65
N VAL A 40 20.45 -2.72 9.64
CA VAL A 40 19.08 -2.83 10.17
C VAL A 40 18.30 -3.91 9.42
N LYS A 41 18.38 -3.92 8.08
CA LYS A 41 17.74 -4.94 7.25
C LYS A 41 18.15 -6.36 7.65
N GLN A 42 19.45 -6.63 7.77
CA GLN A 42 19.96 -7.94 8.17
C GLN A 42 19.50 -8.34 9.58
N LEU A 43 19.48 -7.40 10.52
CA LEU A 43 19.05 -7.66 11.90
C LEU A 43 17.53 -7.90 12.00
N LEU A 44 16.73 -7.20 11.19
CA LEU A 44 15.28 -7.43 11.11
C LEU A 44 14.96 -8.77 10.44
N GLN A 45 15.70 -9.18 9.41
CA GLN A 45 15.59 -10.52 8.83
C GLN A 45 15.89 -11.61 9.86
N LEU A 46 16.94 -11.40 10.66
CA LEU A 46 17.30 -12.30 11.77
C LEU A 46 16.21 -12.35 12.83
N ALA A 47 15.65 -11.20 13.22
CA ALA A 47 14.52 -11.15 14.15
C ALA A 47 13.27 -11.83 13.58
N GLY A 48 13.01 -11.66 12.28
CA GLY A 48 11.90 -12.29 11.58
C GLY A 48 12.00 -13.82 11.54
N GLY A 49 13.21 -14.36 11.43
CA GLY A 49 13.46 -15.80 11.56
C GLY A 49 13.13 -16.40 12.95
N LEU A 50 12.83 -15.55 13.94
CA LEU A 50 12.47 -15.96 15.31
C LEU A 50 10.96 -15.86 15.58
N GLU A 51 10.12 -15.82 14.54
CA GLU A 51 8.66 -15.61 14.62
C GLU A 51 7.93 -16.50 15.64
N SER A 52 8.29 -17.78 15.72
CA SER A 52 7.72 -18.70 16.71
C SER A 52 8.00 -18.29 18.16
N ARG A 53 9.09 -17.57 18.41
CA ARG A 53 9.48 -17.01 19.72
C ARG A 53 8.99 -15.60 19.94
N LEU A 54 8.78 -14.81 18.88
CA LEU A 54 8.13 -13.50 18.98
C LEU A 54 6.73 -13.62 19.63
N ASN A 55 6.02 -14.72 19.34
CA ASN A 55 4.77 -15.10 20.01
C ASN A 55 4.92 -15.35 21.53
N ALA A 56 6.04 -15.95 21.94
CA ALA A 56 6.30 -16.33 23.33
C ALA A 56 6.86 -15.17 24.17
N GLU A 57 7.47 -14.18 23.52
CA GLU A 57 8.08 -13.01 24.17
C GLU A 57 7.52 -11.71 23.61
N GLN A 58 6.27 -11.41 23.97
CA GLN A 58 5.62 -10.15 23.61
C GLN A 58 6.48 -8.92 23.92
N ALA A 59 7.24 -8.92 25.02
CA ALA A 59 8.14 -7.81 25.37
C ALA A 59 9.24 -7.55 24.32
N PHE A 60 9.75 -8.60 23.67
CA PHE A 60 10.75 -8.47 22.61
C PHE A 60 10.13 -7.87 21.34
N LEU A 61 8.95 -8.36 20.93
CA LEU A 61 8.18 -7.77 19.82
C LEU A 61 7.82 -6.30 20.12
N HIS A 62 7.31 -6.00 21.31
CA HIS A 62 6.98 -4.64 21.76
C HIS A 62 8.18 -3.69 21.71
N SER A 63 9.40 -4.19 21.92
CA SER A 63 10.59 -3.34 21.81
C SER A 63 10.91 -3.03 20.35
N LEU A 64 10.76 -4.02 19.45
CA LEU A 64 11.03 -3.86 18.02
C LEU A 64 9.99 -2.98 17.32
N VAL A 65 8.72 -3.00 17.75
CA VAL A 65 7.70 -2.12 17.15
C VAL A 65 8.02 -0.65 17.37
N THR A 66 8.72 -0.26 18.44
CA THR A 66 9.07 1.15 18.67
C THR A 66 10.16 1.70 17.74
N LEU A 67 10.82 0.86 16.94
CA LEU A 67 11.94 1.27 16.09
C LEU A 67 11.60 2.40 15.09
N PRO A 68 10.46 2.40 14.38
CA PRO A 68 10.11 3.48 13.46
C PRO A 68 10.05 4.85 14.14
N ALA A 69 9.53 4.91 15.38
CA ALA A 69 9.44 6.13 16.15
C ALA A 69 10.81 6.70 16.57
N LEU A 70 11.83 5.86 16.68
CA LEU A 70 13.19 6.24 17.06
C LEU A 70 14.04 6.74 15.87
N VAL A 71 13.61 6.46 14.65
CA VAL A 71 14.34 6.79 13.42
C VAL A 71 13.79 8.07 12.80
N LYS A 72 14.67 8.96 12.31
CA LYS A 72 14.26 10.18 11.58
C LYS A 72 14.22 9.98 10.06
N ASN A 73 15.08 9.10 9.56
CA ASN A 73 15.18 8.75 8.15
C ASN A 73 13.91 8.00 7.68
N VAL A 74 13.20 8.58 6.72
CA VAL A 74 11.92 8.04 6.22
C VAL A 74 12.11 6.73 5.47
N GLU A 75 13.20 6.54 4.73
CA GLU A 75 13.47 5.28 4.02
C GLU A 75 13.70 4.13 5.01
N LEU A 76 14.43 4.41 6.09
CA LEU A 76 14.65 3.43 7.15
C LEU A 76 13.37 3.15 7.95
N GLN A 77 12.53 4.16 8.21
CA GLN A 77 11.19 3.92 8.76
C GLN A 77 10.39 2.99 7.86
N LYS A 78 10.31 3.29 6.55
CA LYS A 78 9.62 2.45 5.57
C LYS A 78 10.16 1.02 5.55
N LEU A 79 11.49 0.83 5.56
CA LEU A 79 12.11 -0.49 5.66
C LEU A 79 11.59 -1.27 6.87
N ILE A 80 11.58 -0.65 8.06
CA ILE A 80 11.10 -1.30 9.28
C ILE A 80 9.61 -1.65 9.17
N ILE A 81 8.79 -0.73 8.66
CA ILE A 81 7.36 -0.98 8.49
C ILE A 81 7.13 -2.10 7.47
N ASP A 82 7.67 -1.98 6.27
CA ASP A 82 7.44 -2.88 5.14
C ASP A 82 7.98 -4.29 5.38
N GLU A 83 9.25 -4.40 5.78
CA GLU A 83 9.92 -5.70 5.86
C GLU A 83 9.67 -6.40 7.20
N PHE A 84 9.32 -5.66 8.26
CA PHE A 84 9.20 -6.24 9.60
C PHE A 84 7.80 -6.13 10.21
N LEU A 85 7.14 -4.98 10.18
CA LEU A 85 5.85 -4.79 10.86
C LEU A 85 4.66 -5.27 10.03
N VAL A 86 4.57 -4.94 8.75
CA VAL A 86 3.44 -5.33 7.88
C VAL A 86 3.22 -6.86 7.86
N PRO A 87 4.25 -7.71 7.72
CA PRO A 87 4.09 -9.17 7.81
C PRO A 87 3.52 -9.66 9.14
N ARG A 88 3.58 -8.81 10.18
CA ARG A 88 3.21 -9.07 11.57
C ARG A 88 2.01 -8.23 12.00
N ASN A 89 1.24 -7.70 11.05
CA ASN A 89 0.05 -6.90 11.35
C ASN A 89 -1.05 -7.69 12.08
N SER A 90 -0.91 -9.01 12.29
CA SER A 90 -1.82 -9.81 13.12
C SER A 90 -1.65 -9.60 14.63
N TYR A 91 -0.57 -8.95 15.07
CA TYR A 91 -0.36 -8.61 16.48
C TYR A 91 -0.90 -7.22 16.79
N LEU A 92 -1.67 -7.10 17.87
CA LEU A 92 -2.23 -5.83 18.33
C LEU A 92 -1.18 -4.70 18.41
N SER A 93 -0.06 -4.95 19.07
CA SER A 93 0.97 -3.92 19.27
C SER A 93 1.63 -3.46 17.96
N VAL A 94 1.81 -4.38 17.02
CA VAL A 94 2.31 -4.07 15.68
C VAL A 94 1.28 -3.25 14.91
N HIS A 95 0.02 -3.67 14.96
CA HIS A 95 -1.07 -2.98 14.29
C HIS A 95 -1.23 -1.53 14.75
N ILE A 96 -1.21 -1.31 16.07
CA ILE A 96 -1.25 0.04 16.66
C ILE A 96 -0.06 0.88 16.21
N GLU A 97 1.14 0.33 16.22
CA GLU A 97 2.33 1.06 15.78
C GLU A 97 2.26 1.45 14.30
N ILE A 98 1.74 0.57 13.42
CA ILE A 98 1.56 0.91 12.00
C ILE A 98 0.55 2.07 11.89
N LEU A 99 -0.58 2.04 12.61
CA LEU A 99 -1.54 3.15 12.64
C LEU A 99 -0.90 4.46 13.13
N GLU A 100 -0.08 4.42 14.18
CA GLU A 100 0.64 5.59 14.68
C GLU A 100 1.66 6.12 13.66
N PHE A 101 2.40 5.22 13.01
CA PHE A 101 3.30 5.58 11.91
C PHE A 101 2.53 6.29 10.81
N LEU A 102 1.42 5.73 10.32
CA LEU A 102 0.62 6.35 9.26
C LEU A 102 0.09 7.71 9.71
N MET A 103 -0.37 7.83 10.95
CA MET A 103 -0.83 9.10 11.51
C MET A 103 0.28 10.16 11.53
N ASN A 104 1.54 9.79 11.84
CA ASN A 104 2.68 10.71 11.95
C ASN A 104 3.41 10.96 10.62
N ALA A 105 3.34 10.00 9.70
CA ALA A 105 3.99 10.05 8.39
C ALA A 105 3.04 10.51 7.29
N ASN A 106 1.73 10.65 7.56
CA ASN A 106 0.73 10.92 6.52
C ASN A 106 1.19 12.01 5.54
N SER A 107 1.56 13.22 6.01
CA SER A 107 1.93 14.35 5.14
C SER A 107 3.16 14.10 4.26
N ARG A 108 3.98 13.10 4.59
CA ARG A 108 5.20 12.71 3.88
C ARG A 108 4.99 11.55 2.92
N LEU A 109 3.93 10.76 3.08
CA LEU A 109 3.60 9.64 2.20
C LEU A 109 2.79 10.12 1.00
N ALA A 110 3.04 9.52 -0.17
CA ALA A 110 2.13 9.68 -1.31
C ALA A 110 0.74 9.09 -0.97
N VAL A 111 -0.33 9.58 -1.61
CA VAL A 111 -1.70 9.03 -1.38
C VAL A 111 -1.76 7.54 -1.71
N THR A 112 -1.17 7.12 -2.81
CA THR A 112 -1.11 5.70 -3.21
C THR A 112 -0.41 4.83 -2.19
N GLU A 113 0.69 5.32 -1.63
CA GLU A 113 1.45 4.62 -0.58
C GLU A 113 0.68 4.56 0.74
N LEU A 114 0.04 5.66 1.14
CA LEU A 114 -0.83 5.71 2.32
C LEU A 114 -1.96 4.68 2.20
N LEU A 115 -2.63 4.61 1.05
CA LEU A 115 -3.72 3.66 0.81
C LEU A 115 -3.23 2.21 0.85
N LYS A 116 -2.06 1.92 0.28
CA LYS A 116 -1.46 0.57 0.34
C LYS A 116 -1.21 0.12 1.79
N TYR A 117 -0.62 0.98 2.61
CA TYR A 117 -0.46 0.64 4.03
C TYR A 117 -1.78 0.48 4.75
N LEU A 118 -2.76 1.35 4.46
CA LEU A 118 -4.07 1.30 5.08
C LEU A 118 -4.81 0.01 4.73
N GLU A 119 -4.67 -0.47 3.50
CA GLU A 119 -5.21 -1.75 3.04
C GLU A 119 -4.61 -2.92 3.84
N GLU A 120 -3.27 -2.95 3.99
CA GLU A 120 -2.60 -3.96 4.82
C GLU A 120 -3.05 -3.90 6.29
N VAL A 121 -3.12 -2.70 6.86
CA VAL A 121 -3.60 -2.45 8.23
C VAL A 121 -5.01 -3.00 8.41
N SER A 122 -5.90 -2.78 7.45
CA SER A 122 -7.31 -3.20 7.49
C SER A 122 -7.52 -4.72 7.45
N LYS A 123 -6.46 -5.51 7.20
CA LYS A 123 -6.49 -6.98 7.30
C LYS A 123 -6.42 -7.48 8.75
N PHE A 124 -6.14 -6.62 9.72
CA PHE A 124 -6.17 -7.00 11.13
C PHE A 124 -7.56 -7.48 11.55
N ARG A 125 -7.60 -8.52 12.38
CA ARG A 125 -8.82 -9.13 12.92
C ARG A 125 -8.67 -9.23 14.43
N ALA A 126 -9.42 -8.40 15.15
CA ALA A 126 -9.46 -8.46 16.60
C ALA A 126 -10.06 -9.80 17.05
N LYS A 127 -9.44 -10.44 18.04
CA LYS A 127 -9.93 -11.72 18.60
C LYS A 127 -10.95 -11.50 19.71
N GLU A 128 -10.87 -10.35 20.37
CA GLU A 128 -11.69 -9.99 21.51
C GLU A 128 -12.29 -8.60 21.31
N GLU A 129 -13.46 -8.36 21.90
CA GLU A 129 -14.15 -7.06 21.86
C GLU A 129 -13.28 -5.93 22.46
N ASN A 130 -12.53 -6.22 23.52
CA ASN A 130 -11.61 -5.26 24.13
C ASN A 130 -10.48 -4.86 23.18
N GLU A 131 -9.96 -5.80 22.39
CA GLU A 131 -8.92 -5.55 21.40
C GLU A 131 -9.48 -4.65 20.28
N ALA A 132 -10.67 -4.97 19.78
CA ALA A 132 -11.34 -4.17 18.76
C ALA A 132 -11.60 -2.73 19.24
N ASN A 133 -12.14 -2.57 20.46
CA ASN A 133 -12.37 -1.27 21.08
C ASN A 133 -11.08 -0.45 21.22
N PHE A 134 -9.98 -1.11 21.61
CA PHE A 134 -8.68 -0.45 21.72
C PHE A 134 -8.19 0.06 20.36
N VAL A 135 -8.28 -0.77 19.32
CA VAL A 135 -7.87 -0.40 17.95
C VAL A 135 -8.76 0.69 17.36
N LEU A 136 -10.06 0.64 17.60
CA LEU A 136 -11.03 1.62 17.10
C LEU A 136 -10.65 3.06 17.49
N VAL A 137 -10.11 3.25 18.70
CA VAL A 137 -9.63 4.56 19.17
C VAL A 137 -8.50 5.09 18.28
N PHE A 138 -7.54 4.25 17.91
CA PHE A 138 -6.42 4.65 17.06
C PHE A 138 -6.84 4.84 15.60
N ALA A 139 -7.66 3.92 15.07
CA ALA A 139 -8.16 3.98 13.70
C ALA A 139 -9.04 5.23 13.47
N SER A 140 -9.89 5.58 14.44
CA SER A 140 -10.72 6.79 14.37
C SER A 140 -9.87 8.06 14.43
N ARG A 141 -8.88 8.12 15.35
CA ARG A 141 -7.93 9.25 15.44
C ARG A 141 -7.09 9.43 14.17
N PHE A 142 -6.72 8.32 13.52
CA PHE A 142 -6.07 8.36 12.22
C PHE A 142 -7.01 9.02 11.20
N LEU A 143 -8.25 8.54 11.07
CA LEU A 143 -9.23 9.07 10.12
C LEU A 143 -9.41 10.59 10.28
N ASP A 144 -9.57 11.06 11.51
CA ASP A 144 -9.73 12.50 11.83
C ASP A 144 -8.56 13.35 11.30
N ARG A 145 -7.36 12.78 11.20
CA ARG A 145 -6.15 13.48 10.72
C ARG A 145 -5.96 13.41 9.20
N VAL A 146 -6.58 12.46 8.51
CA VAL A 146 -6.36 12.22 7.08
C VAL A 146 -7.61 12.37 6.21
N THR A 147 -8.69 12.96 6.74
CA THR A 147 -10.02 13.07 6.11
C THR A 147 -10.03 13.60 4.66
N SER A 148 -9.11 14.48 4.28
CA SER A 148 -9.00 14.98 2.90
C SER A 148 -8.35 14.00 1.92
N ARG A 149 -7.74 12.93 2.43
CA ARG A 149 -6.93 11.97 1.67
C ARG A 149 -7.46 10.54 1.75
N VAL A 150 -8.22 10.22 2.79
CA VAL A 150 -8.88 8.93 2.99
C VAL A 150 -10.36 9.21 3.20
N ASN A 151 -11.18 8.74 2.26
CA ASN A 151 -12.62 8.94 2.24
C ASN A 151 -13.32 7.68 1.72
N PRO A 152 -14.66 7.57 1.88
CA PRO A 152 -15.38 6.36 1.48
C PRO A 152 -15.25 6.01 -0.01
N THR A 153 -14.92 6.99 -0.86
CA THR A 153 -14.77 6.77 -2.31
C THR A 153 -13.42 6.14 -2.65
N ASN A 154 -12.33 6.58 -2.03
CA ASN A 154 -10.99 6.11 -2.38
C ASN A 154 -10.41 5.04 -1.43
N ALA A 155 -11.03 4.83 -0.27
CA ALA A 155 -10.63 3.83 0.71
C ALA A 155 -11.84 3.11 1.33
N PRO A 156 -12.78 2.57 0.53
CA PRO A 156 -14.00 1.94 1.03
C PRO A 156 -13.69 0.80 2.04
N PHE A 157 -12.63 0.03 1.78
CA PHE A 157 -12.13 -1.01 2.67
C PHE A 157 -11.90 -0.52 4.11
N PHE A 158 -11.35 0.69 4.30
CA PHE A 158 -11.05 1.19 5.63
C PHE A 158 -12.32 1.55 6.42
N PHE A 159 -13.37 2.02 5.74
CA PHE A 159 -14.64 2.30 6.40
C PHE A 159 -15.37 1.02 6.80
N VAL A 160 -15.32 -0.02 5.96
CA VAL A 160 -15.83 -1.34 6.36
C VAL A 160 -15.04 -1.90 7.54
N TYR A 161 -13.72 -1.73 7.54
CA TYR A 161 -12.87 -2.12 8.65
C TYR A 161 -13.26 -1.41 9.96
N LEU A 162 -13.56 -0.10 9.92
CA LEU A 162 -14.05 0.64 11.07
C LEU A 162 -15.41 0.12 11.58
N GLU A 163 -16.32 -0.28 10.69
CA GLU A 163 -17.59 -0.91 11.11
C GLU A 163 -17.34 -2.28 11.75
N CYS A 164 -16.44 -3.09 11.20
CA CYS A 164 -16.07 -4.37 11.80
C CYS A 164 -15.42 -4.22 13.18
N LEU A 165 -14.68 -3.14 13.43
CA LEU A 165 -14.15 -2.87 14.77
C LEU A 165 -15.24 -2.52 15.79
N LYS A 166 -16.38 -1.97 15.34
CA LYS A 166 -17.54 -1.71 16.21
C LYS A 166 -18.33 -2.99 16.50
N ASP A 167 -18.37 -3.91 15.55
CA ASP A 167 -18.96 -5.24 15.72
C ASP A 167 -18.04 -6.34 15.15
N PRO A 168 -17.09 -6.86 15.95
CA PRO A 168 -16.10 -7.84 15.49
C PRO A 168 -16.69 -9.16 14.98
N LYS A 169 -17.99 -9.40 15.16
CA LYS A 169 -18.65 -10.62 14.66
C LYS A 169 -18.95 -10.56 13.17
N THR A 170 -18.86 -9.39 12.54
CA THR A 170 -19.25 -9.20 11.13
C THR A 170 -18.08 -9.28 10.16
N TYR A 171 -16.85 -9.56 10.63
CA TYR A 171 -15.64 -9.54 9.78
C TYR A 171 -15.73 -10.44 8.55
N ASP A 172 -16.25 -11.67 8.69
CA ASP A 172 -16.30 -12.65 7.60
C ASP A 172 -17.35 -12.27 6.55
N ASP A 173 -18.55 -11.85 6.98
CA ASP A 173 -19.65 -11.52 6.07
C ASP A 173 -19.42 -10.23 5.27
N THR A 174 -18.70 -9.25 5.85
CA THR A 174 -18.55 -7.92 5.26
C THR A 174 -17.31 -7.77 4.39
N TRP A 175 -16.21 -8.47 4.70
CA TRP A 175 -14.97 -8.35 3.92
C TRP A 175 -15.06 -9.04 2.56
N ASP A 176 -15.76 -10.18 2.50
CA ASP A 176 -16.05 -10.88 1.25
C ASP A 176 -16.92 -10.02 0.31
N SER A 177 -17.82 -9.20 0.87
CA SER A 177 -18.62 -8.25 0.11
C SER A 177 -17.81 -7.10 -0.47
N VAL A 178 -16.78 -6.60 0.23
CA VAL A 178 -15.89 -5.54 -0.28
C VAL A 178 -15.00 -6.09 -1.39
N ALA A 179 -14.38 -7.25 -1.18
CA ALA A 179 -13.56 -7.91 -2.18
C ALA A 179 -14.38 -8.21 -3.45
N ALA A 180 -15.64 -8.64 -3.30
CA ALA A 180 -16.55 -8.85 -4.42
C ALA A 180 -16.91 -7.54 -5.14
N ALA A 181 -17.16 -6.45 -4.41
CA ALA A 181 -17.48 -5.15 -5.00
C ALA A 181 -16.29 -4.54 -5.77
N GLU A 182 -15.07 -4.67 -5.24
CA GLU A 182 -13.84 -4.22 -5.92
C GLU A 182 -13.54 -5.05 -7.18
N ALA A 183 -13.76 -6.37 -7.12
CA ALA A 183 -13.63 -7.24 -8.29
C ALA A 183 -14.62 -6.86 -9.41
N ILE A 184 -15.87 -6.53 -9.05
CA ILE A 184 -16.90 -6.11 -10.02
C ILE A 184 -16.57 -4.72 -10.61
N SER A 185 -16.10 -3.77 -9.80
CA SER A 185 -15.68 -2.45 -10.28
C SER A 185 -14.49 -2.54 -11.25
N SER A 186 -13.50 -3.37 -10.93
CA SER A 186 -12.34 -3.61 -11.79
C SER A 186 -12.71 -4.24 -13.13
N ILE A 187 -13.69 -5.15 -13.15
CA ILE A 187 -14.24 -5.72 -14.40
C ILE A 187 -14.99 -4.66 -15.21
N ALA A 188 -15.74 -3.76 -14.56
CA ALA A 188 -16.45 -2.68 -15.23
C ALA A 188 -15.49 -1.66 -15.87
N ASP A 189 -14.40 -1.30 -15.18
CA ASP A 189 -13.37 -0.39 -15.70
C ASP A 189 -12.58 -1.02 -16.87
N ALA A 190 -12.29 -2.32 -16.79
CA ALA A 190 -11.66 -3.09 -17.88
C ALA A 190 -12.59 -3.24 -19.10
N ALA A 191 -13.89 -3.42 -18.88
CA ALA A 191 -14.89 -3.49 -19.96
C ALA A 191 -15.10 -2.12 -20.64
N SER A 192 -14.99 -1.01 -19.89
CA SER A 192 -15.11 0.36 -20.41
C SER A 192 -13.88 0.76 -21.24
N THR A 193 -12.68 0.32 -20.87
CA THR A 193 -11.46 0.50 -21.68
C THR A 193 -11.41 -0.40 -22.92
N ALA A 194 -12.00 -1.60 -22.86
CA ALA A 194 -12.12 -2.48 -24.03
C ALA A 194 -13.12 -1.96 -25.08
N THR A 195 -14.19 -1.27 -24.67
CA THR A 195 -15.21 -0.74 -25.58
C THR A 195 -14.82 0.55 -26.31
N MET A 196 -13.75 1.24 -25.89
CA MET A 196 -13.19 2.40 -26.62
C MET A 196 -12.07 2.04 -27.61
N SER A 197 -11.71 0.77 -27.74
CA SER A 197 -10.58 0.32 -28.57
C SER A 197 -10.96 -0.40 -29.87
N ASP A 198 -12.25 -0.39 -30.29
CA ASP A 198 -12.67 -1.09 -31.51
C ASP A 198 -13.47 -0.19 -32.48
N PRO A 199 -12.80 0.49 -33.45
CA PRO A 199 -13.48 1.27 -34.47
C PRO A 199 -14.08 0.41 -35.61
N ALA A 200 -14.05 -0.93 -35.53
CA ALA A 200 -14.45 -1.79 -36.66
C ALA A 200 -15.95 -2.14 -36.74
N LEU A 201 -16.78 -1.75 -35.77
CA LEU A 201 -18.15 -2.26 -35.64
C LEU A 201 -19.29 -1.26 -35.92
N ASN A 202 -19.00 -0.08 -36.49
CA ASN A 202 -20.00 0.94 -36.80
C ASN A 202 -20.31 1.13 -38.31
N GLN A 203 -20.12 0.09 -39.14
CA GLN A 203 -20.42 0.15 -40.58
C GLN A 203 -21.54 -0.81 -41.05
N LEU A 204 -22.56 -1.05 -40.24
CA LEU A 204 -23.74 -1.80 -40.69
C LEU A 204 -25.03 -1.14 -40.21
N ASN A 205 -25.29 0.06 -40.70
CA ASN A 205 -26.65 0.54 -40.94
C ASN A 205 -26.53 1.80 -41.79
N ASP A 206 -26.74 1.62 -43.10
CA ASP A 206 -27.32 2.60 -44.03
C ASP A 206 -27.10 2.06 -45.46
N SER A 207 -28.07 1.31 -45.94
CA SER A 207 -28.23 0.97 -47.36
C SER A 207 -29.71 0.97 -47.68
N GLU A 208 -30.28 2.17 -47.77
CA GLU A 208 -31.46 2.42 -48.59
C GLU A 208 -31.09 3.37 -49.74
N MET A 209 -31.44 2.91 -50.94
CA MET A 209 -31.83 3.69 -52.12
C MET A 209 -30.74 4.53 -52.82
N SER A 210 -30.14 3.93 -53.85
CA SER A 210 -29.55 4.64 -54.97
C SER A 210 -30.54 4.67 -56.15
N GLU A 211 -30.94 5.85 -56.59
CA GLU A 211 -31.34 6.12 -57.98
C GLU A 211 -30.84 7.50 -58.42
N ALA A 212 -30.09 7.50 -59.54
CA ALA A 212 -29.90 8.54 -60.58
C ALA A 212 -29.82 10.03 -60.15
N THR A 213 -28.84 10.85 -60.55
CA THR A 213 -28.28 11.10 -61.90
C THR A 213 -27.13 12.14 -61.79
N PRO A 214 -26.33 12.40 -62.85
CA PRO A 214 -24.97 12.95 -62.78
C PRO A 214 -24.87 14.44 -63.12
N THR A 215 -23.77 15.10 -62.76
CA THR A 215 -23.26 16.28 -63.51
C THR A 215 -21.74 16.42 -63.34
N GLU A 216 -21.06 16.58 -64.47
CA GLU A 216 -19.65 16.92 -64.66
C GLU A 216 -19.35 18.39 -64.34
N GLY A 217 -18.06 18.74 -64.21
CA GLY A 217 -17.53 20.11 -64.30
C GLY A 217 -16.53 20.40 -63.17
N GLU A 218 -15.24 20.18 -63.38
CA GLU A 218 -14.24 21.08 -64.01
C GLU A 218 -13.52 21.98 -62.99
N GLN A 219 -12.18 21.82 -62.98
CA GLN A 219 -11.13 22.87 -62.87
C GLN A 219 -11.04 23.67 -61.54
N ASP A 220 -9.90 24.12 -61.03
CA ASP A 220 -8.51 24.13 -61.48
C ASP A 220 -7.61 24.35 -60.24
N ALA A 221 -6.31 24.17 -60.47
CA ALA A 221 -5.14 24.41 -59.65
C ALA A 221 -5.13 25.68 -58.77
N THR A 222 -4.45 25.59 -57.62
CA THR A 222 -3.16 26.29 -57.37
C THR A 222 -2.55 25.92 -56.01
N GLU A 223 -1.41 25.21 -56.04
CA GLU A 223 -0.26 25.46 -55.14
C GLU A 223 0.37 26.84 -55.53
N PRO A 224 1.36 27.46 -54.82
CA PRO A 224 2.29 26.86 -53.86
C PRO A 224 2.76 27.75 -52.66
N GLU A 225 3.65 27.16 -51.86
CA GLU A 225 4.86 27.73 -51.23
C GLU A 225 4.79 28.97 -50.32
N SER A 226 5.24 28.78 -49.07
CA SER A 226 6.50 29.33 -48.48
C SER A 226 6.42 29.13 -46.96
N ALA A 227 7.24 28.30 -46.29
CA ALA A 227 8.70 28.30 -46.12
C ALA A 227 9.25 29.55 -45.39
N GLN A 228 10.13 29.27 -44.42
CA GLN A 228 11.04 30.16 -43.68
C GLN A 228 10.41 30.97 -42.53
N SER A 229 11.02 31.15 -41.37
CA SER A 229 12.35 30.78 -40.82
C SER A 229 12.33 31.28 -39.37
N ASP A 230 12.61 30.43 -38.39
CA ASP A 230 13.86 30.37 -37.61
C ASP A 230 13.84 31.11 -36.25
N PRO A 231 14.67 30.64 -35.30
CA PRO A 231 14.65 30.99 -33.89
C PRO A 231 15.69 32.08 -33.53
N MET A 232 15.53 32.67 -32.34
CA MET A 232 16.60 33.24 -31.50
C MET A 232 16.07 33.17 -30.05
N SER A 233 16.77 32.57 -29.07
CA SER A 233 18.05 32.98 -28.44
C SER A 233 17.96 34.40 -27.89
N ASP A 234 18.39 34.78 -26.69
CA ASP A 234 18.96 34.17 -25.49
C ASP A 234 18.86 35.31 -24.43
N GLU A 235 18.71 34.98 -23.15
CA GLU A 235 19.42 35.59 -22.00
C GLU A 235 19.08 34.86 -20.69
#